data_AF-A0A2G3JYE2-F1
#
_entry.id   AF-A0A2G3JYE2-F1
#
_cell.length_a   1.000
_cell.length_b   1.000
_cell.length_c   1.000
_cell.angle_alpha   90.00
_cell.angle_beta   90.00
_cell.angle_gamma   90.00
#
_symmetry.space_group_name_H-M   'P 1'
#
loop_
_entity.id
_entity.type
_entity.pdbx_description
1 polymer ?
#
loop_
_entity_poly.entity_id
_entity_poly.type
_entity_poly.pdbx_seq_one_letter_code
_entity_poly.pdbx_strand_id
1 'polypeptide(L)'
;SYALKLLQSDGELTMASTGSDANGNLVAQEYRVEGPMSLFMTTTAIDIDEELLNRCLVLSVDEGREQTAAIHRRQRERRTLEGFLGKETKDAVLALQRNAQRLLRPLAVVNPFADQLTFLDDRTRTRRDHEKYLSLIDTIALLHQYQRPIKTLTVGDRQIEYVEVTPQDIAQANTLAHEVLGRSL
;
A
#
# COMPACT_ATOMS: atom_id res chain seq x y z
N SER A 1 -12.45 13.40 8.19
CA SER A 1 -11.06 13.01 8.46
C SER A 1 -10.90 12.26 9.80
N TYR A 2 -11.48 12.73 10.91
CA TYR A 2 -11.23 12.20 12.27
C TYR A 2 -11.40 10.68 12.46
N ALA A 3 -12.49 10.08 11.97
CA ALA A 3 -12.73 8.63 12.04
C ALA A 3 -11.62 7.82 11.32
N LEU A 4 -11.23 8.24 10.13
CA LEU A 4 -10.18 7.58 9.35
C LEU A 4 -8.78 7.75 9.98
N LYS A 5 -8.58 8.81 10.75
CA LYS A 5 -7.34 9.07 11.50
C LYS A 5 -7.20 8.12 12.69
N LEU A 6 -8.24 8.00 13.52
CA LEU A 6 -8.26 7.10 14.68
C LEU A 6 -8.01 5.67 14.22
N LEU A 7 -8.75 5.25 13.19
CA LEU A 7 -8.65 3.90 12.66
C LEU A 7 -7.27 3.57 12.05
N GLN A 8 -6.59 4.54 11.43
CA GLN A 8 -5.21 4.36 10.95
C GLN A 8 -4.16 4.34 12.07
N SER A 9 -4.41 5.03 13.19
CA SER A 9 -3.44 5.16 14.28
C SER A 9 -3.59 4.03 15.31
N ASP A 10 -4.83 3.69 15.64
CA ASP A 10 -5.19 2.81 16.75
C ASP A 10 -5.55 1.40 16.26
N GLY A 11 -5.72 1.20 14.94
CA GLY A 11 -6.09 -0.08 14.34
C GLY A 11 -7.55 -0.50 14.58
N GLU A 12 -8.31 0.35 15.26
CA GLU A 12 -9.70 0.14 15.61
C GLU A 12 -10.51 1.44 15.48
N LEU A 13 -11.81 1.29 15.25
CA LEU A 13 -12.76 2.40 15.32
C LEU A 13 -13.84 2.06 16.32
N THR A 14 -13.97 2.92 17.32
CA THR A 14 -15.03 2.85 18.31
C THR A 14 -16.03 3.97 18.06
N MET A 15 -17.29 3.61 17.85
CA MET A 15 -18.41 4.54 17.72
C MET A 15 -19.42 4.26 18.82
N ALA A 16 -19.66 5.25 19.69
CA ALA A 16 -20.76 5.20 20.64
C ALA A 16 -22.04 5.70 19.95
N SER A 17 -23.10 4.89 19.98
CA SER A 17 -24.44 5.28 19.52
C SER A 17 -25.46 4.99 20.61
N THR A 18 -26.55 5.74 20.65
CA THR A 18 -27.65 5.47 21.59
C THR A 18 -28.59 4.44 20.97
N GLY A 19 -28.71 3.27 21.59
CA GLY A 19 -29.66 2.23 21.22
C GLY A 19 -30.71 2.02 22.31
N SER A 20 -31.87 1.47 21.94
CA SER A 20 -32.84 1.02 22.94
C SER A 20 -32.53 -0.41 23.38
N ASP A 21 -32.54 -0.67 24.68
CA ASP A 21 -32.50 -2.03 25.22
C ASP A 21 -33.83 -2.76 24.99
N ALA A 22 -33.89 -4.05 25.32
CA ALA A 22 -35.10 -4.86 25.20
C ALA A 22 -36.30 -4.34 26.03
N ASN A 23 -36.05 -3.42 26.97
CA ASN A 23 -37.04 -2.79 27.83
C ASN A 23 -37.39 -1.35 27.39
N GLY A 24 -36.81 -0.87 26.28
CA GLY A 24 -37.05 0.46 25.73
C GLY A 24 -36.24 1.60 26.35
N ASN A 25 -35.29 1.32 27.25
CA ASN A 25 -34.43 2.35 27.80
C ASN A 25 -33.34 2.73 26.80
N LEU A 26 -33.00 4.02 26.74
CA LEU A 26 -31.86 4.50 25.95
C LEU A 26 -30.56 4.13 26.67
N VAL A 27 -29.73 3.33 26.01
CA VAL A 27 -28.42 2.91 26.51
C VAL A 27 -27.36 3.25 25.48
N ALA A 28 -26.21 3.73 25.93
CA ALA A 28 -25.05 3.90 25.06
C ALA A 28 -24.52 2.52 24.64
N GLN A 29 -24.49 2.26 23.34
CA GLN A 29 -23.91 1.07 22.74
C GLN A 29 -22.61 1.47 22.04
N GLU A 30 -21.50 0.83 22.42
CA GLU A 30 -20.22 0.99 21.75
C GLU A 30 -20.08 -0.07 20.64
N TYR A 31 -19.88 0.40 19.42
CA TYR A 31 -19.54 -0.45 18.28
C TYR A 31 -18.05 -0.33 18.02
N ARG A 32 -17.33 -1.45 18.20
CA ARG A 32 -15.89 -1.56 17.93
C ARG A 32 -15.67 -2.37 16.67
N VAL A 33 -14.90 -1.83 15.74
CA VAL A 33 -14.47 -2.51 14.53
C VAL A 33 -12.94 -2.55 14.53
N GLU A 34 -12.36 -3.75 14.51
CA GLU A 34 -10.92 -3.97 14.45
C GLU A 34 -10.48 -4.28 13.01
N GLY A 35 -9.30 -3.78 12.61
CA GLY A 35 -8.64 -4.09 11.34
C GLY A 35 -8.21 -5.57 11.22
N PRO A 36 -7.61 -5.99 10.08
CA PRO A 36 -6.87 -5.15 9.13
C PRO A 36 -7.75 -4.53 8.05
N MET A 37 -7.44 -3.27 7.69
CA MET A 37 -8.09 -2.61 6.57
C MET A 37 -7.07 -1.96 5.64
N SER A 38 -7.32 -2.09 4.34
CA SER A 38 -6.66 -1.27 3.33
C SER A 38 -7.59 -0.12 2.96
N LEU A 39 -7.21 1.11 3.30
CA LEU A 39 -7.95 2.31 2.91
C LEU A 39 -7.49 2.77 1.52
N PHE A 40 -8.36 2.63 0.53
CA PHE A 40 -8.21 3.25 -0.78
C PHE A 40 -9.31 4.28 -0.97
N MET A 41 -8.91 5.52 -1.24
CA MET A 41 -9.83 6.61 -1.53
C MET A 41 -9.38 7.35 -2.78
N THR A 42 -10.34 7.68 -3.63
CA THR A 42 -10.14 8.52 -4.81
C THR A 42 -10.92 9.80 -4.60
N THR A 43 -10.32 10.95 -4.87
CA THR A 43 -10.98 12.25 -4.75
C THR A 43 -10.57 13.14 -5.91
N THR A 44 -11.49 13.99 -6.36
CA THR A 44 -11.19 15.11 -7.27
C THR A 44 -10.95 16.41 -6.49
N ALA A 45 -11.10 16.39 -5.16
CA ALA A 45 -10.77 17.52 -4.32
C ALA A 45 -9.26 17.77 -4.36
N ILE A 46 -8.90 19.02 -4.68
CA ILE A 46 -7.50 19.46 -4.77
C ILE A 46 -6.90 19.54 -3.36
N ASP A 47 -7.67 20.05 -2.40
CA ASP A 47 -7.24 20.20 -1.01
C ASP A 47 -7.67 18.99 -0.19
N ILE A 48 -6.71 18.12 0.10
CA ILE A 48 -6.87 17.02 1.05
C ILE A 48 -6.28 17.46 2.39
N ASP A 49 -6.96 17.08 3.48
CA ASP A 49 -6.49 17.28 4.85
C ASP A 49 -5.02 16.85 5.01
N GLU A 50 -4.16 17.77 5.45
CA GLU A 50 -2.70 17.58 5.52
C GLU A 50 -2.31 16.41 6.43
N GLU A 51 -3.11 16.16 7.48
CA GLU A 51 -2.94 15.01 8.35
C GLU A 51 -3.13 13.67 7.62
N LEU A 52 -4.05 13.63 6.66
CA LEU A 52 -4.32 12.46 5.84
C LEU A 52 -3.22 12.29 4.76
N LEU A 53 -2.82 13.40 4.11
CA LEU A 53 -1.72 13.41 3.14
C LEU A 53 -0.42 12.86 3.74
N ASN A 54 -0.12 13.23 4.99
CA ASN A 54 1.07 12.76 5.67
C ASN A 54 1.02 11.28 6.06
N ARG A 55 -0.16 10.63 6.03
CA ARG A 55 -0.34 9.21 6.39
C ARG A 55 -0.58 8.29 5.19
N CYS A 56 -1.17 8.81 4.11
CA CYS A 56 -1.43 8.02 2.90
C CYS A 56 -0.29 8.14 1.88
N LEU A 57 -0.24 7.17 0.96
CA LEU A 57 0.47 7.31 -0.30
C LEU A 57 -0.47 8.01 -1.29
N VAL A 58 -0.01 9.12 -1.87
CA VAL A 58 -0.79 9.89 -2.83
C VAL A 58 -0.38 9.48 -4.23
N LEU A 59 -1.31 8.95 -4.99
CA LEU A 59 -1.12 8.62 -6.41
C LEU A 59 -1.79 9.71 -7.24
N SER A 60 -0.99 10.59 -7.83
CA SER A 60 -1.49 11.63 -8.73
C SER A 60 -1.66 11.11 -10.15
N VAL A 61 -2.62 11.69 -10.87
CA VAL A 61 -2.80 11.40 -12.30
C VAL A 61 -1.73 12.15 -13.09
N ASP A 62 -1.12 11.48 -14.05
CA ASP A 62 -0.22 12.12 -15.00
C ASP A 62 -1.05 12.79 -16.11
N GLU A 63 -1.15 14.12 -16.07
CA GLU A 63 -1.86 14.93 -17.07
C GLU A 63 -0.95 15.34 -18.24
N GLY A 64 0.25 14.77 -18.32
CA GLY A 64 1.21 15.04 -19.38
C GLY A 64 0.71 14.64 -20.77
N ARG A 65 1.26 15.32 -21.79
CA ARG A 65 0.95 15.05 -23.20
C ARG A 65 1.27 13.59 -23.59
N GLU A 66 2.39 13.05 -23.10
CA GLU A 66 2.80 11.68 -23.39
C GLU A 66 1.83 10.65 -22.82
N GLN A 67 1.40 10.85 -21.56
CA GLN A 67 0.39 10.00 -20.94
C GLN A 67 -0.94 10.08 -21.69
N THR A 68 -1.38 11.28 -22.06
CA THR A 68 -2.59 11.48 -22.87
C THR A 68 -2.50 10.75 -24.21
N ALA A 69 -1.35 10.83 -24.89
CA ALA A 69 -1.12 10.12 -26.15
C ALA A 69 -1.13 8.59 -25.96
N ALA A 70 -0.54 8.08 -24.88
CA ALA A 70 -0.57 6.66 -24.52
C ALA A 70 -2.00 6.17 -24.24
N ILE A 71 -2.81 6.97 -23.54
CA ILE A 71 -4.23 6.70 -23.32
C ILE A 71 -4.98 6.63 -24.65
N HIS A 72 -4.81 7.62 -25.54
CA HIS A 72 -5.45 7.61 -26.86
C HIS A 72 -5.06 6.38 -27.69
N ARG A 73 -3.79 5.95 -27.63
CA ARG A 73 -3.32 4.73 -28.31
C ARG A 73 -4.04 3.50 -27.77
N ARG A 74 -4.07 3.31 -26.44
CA ARG A 74 -4.79 2.21 -25.78
C ARG A 74 -6.29 2.21 -26.08
N GLN A 75 -6.92 3.39 -26.16
CA GLN A 75 -8.32 3.52 -26.53
C GLN A 75 -8.60 3.07 -27.97
N ARG A 76 -7.70 3.39 -28.91
CA ARG A 76 -7.77 2.91 -30.31
C ARG A 76 -7.52 1.42 -30.41
N GLU A 77 -6.50 0.89 -29.74
CA GLU A 77 -6.19 -0.55 -29.69
C GLU A 77 -7.38 -1.37 -29.19
N ARG A 78 -8.11 -0.90 -28.17
CA ARG A 78 -9.33 -1.57 -27.68
C ARG A 78 -10.46 -1.70 -28.71
N ARG A 79 -10.41 -0.95 -29.81
CA ARG A 79 -11.39 -1.01 -30.91
C ARG A 79 -10.97 -1.96 -32.03
N THR A 80 -9.80 -2.61 -31.93
CA THR A 80 -9.34 -3.61 -32.89
C THR A 80 -9.74 -5.02 -32.46
N LEU A 81 -9.65 -5.99 -33.38
CA LEU A 81 -9.90 -7.41 -33.08
C LEU A 81 -8.95 -7.94 -32.00
N GLU A 82 -7.67 -7.54 -32.05
CA GLU A 82 -6.67 -7.88 -31.05
C GLU A 82 -7.04 -7.34 -29.66
N GLY A 83 -7.50 -6.08 -29.59
CA GLY A 83 -7.98 -5.48 -28.34
C GLY A 83 -9.23 -6.17 -27.77
N PHE A 84 -10.10 -6.68 -28.63
CA PHE A 84 -11.26 -7.48 -28.21
C PHE A 84 -10.83 -8.83 -27.61
N LEU A 85 -9.91 -9.55 -28.27
CA LEU A 85 -9.36 -10.81 -27.77
C LEU A 85 -8.59 -10.62 -26.45
N GLY A 86 -7.84 -9.51 -26.31
CA GLY A 86 -7.14 -9.17 -25.08
C GLY A 86 -8.07 -8.92 -23.88
N LYS A 87 -9.35 -8.61 -24.12
CA LYS A 87 -10.34 -8.48 -23.05
C LYS A 87 -10.66 -9.84 -22.42
N GLU A 88 -10.71 -10.89 -23.22
CA GLU A 88 -10.96 -12.26 -22.76
C GLU A 88 -9.79 -12.81 -21.93
N THR A 89 -8.56 -12.42 -22.25
CA THR A 89 -7.38 -12.86 -21.47
C THR A 89 -7.16 -12.04 -20.20
N LYS A 90 -7.78 -10.85 -20.08
CA LYS A 90 -7.64 -9.97 -18.92
C LYS A 90 -8.04 -10.67 -17.62
N ASP A 91 -9.16 -11.38 -17.62
CA ASP A 91 -9.66 -12.01 -16.39
C ASP A 91 -8.76 -13.15 -15.94
N ALA A 92 -8.15 -13.89 -16.87
CA ALA A 92 -7.15 -14.90 -16.57
C ALA A 92 -5.87 -14.27 -15.95
N VAL A 93 -5.39 -13.15 -16.50
CA VAL A 93 -4.24 -12.42 -15.95
C VAL A 93 -4.56 -11.88 -14.55
N LEU A 94 -5.75 -11.32 -14.33
CA LEU A 94 -6.18 -10.84 -13.01
C LEU A 94 -6.29 -11.99 -12.00
N ALA A 95 -6.84 -13.13 -12.42
CA ALA A 95 -6.92 -14.32 -11.58
C ALA A 95 -5.52 -14.82 -11.19
N LEU A 96 -4.59 -14.87 -12.14
CA LEU A 96 -3.19 -15.23 -11.90
C LEU A 96 -2.55 -14.30 -10.86
N GLN A 97 -2.67 -12.98 -11.03
CA GLN A 97 -2.09 -11.98 -10.13
C GLN A 97 -2.68 -12.07 -8.72
N ARG A 98 -4.01 -12.22 -8.60
CA ARG A 98 -4.67 -12.41 -7.30
C ARG A 98 -4.22 -13.69 -6.62
N ASN A 99 -4.09 -14.78 -7.36
CA ASN A 99 -3.64 -16.06 -6.81
C ASN A 99 -2.18 -15.97 -6.34
N ALA A 100 -1.30 -15.31 -7.11
CA ALA A 100 0.07 -15.06 -6.70
C ALA A 100 0.14 -14.28 -5.37
N GLN A 101 -0.67 -13.22 -5.21
CA GLN A 101 -0.73 -12.45 -3.97
C GLN A 101 -1.25 -13.27 -2.78
N ARG A 102 -2.25 -14.14 -3.01
CA ARG A 102 -2.81 -15.01 -1.95
C ARG A 102 -1.86 -16.10 -1.47
N LEU A 103 -0.86 -16.44 -2.28
CA LEU A 103 0.16 -17.42 -1.91
C LEU A 103 1.26 -16.81 -1.03
N LEU A 104 1.37 -15.48 -0.96
CA LEU A 104 2.39 -14.83 -0.14
C LEU A 104 2.27 -15.27 1.31
N ARG A 105 3.37 -15.79 1.87
CA ARG A 105 3.47 -16.08 3.31
C ARG A 105 3.84 -14.80 4.05
N PRO A 106 3.38 -14.65 5.30
CA PRO A 106 3.72 -13.50 6.15
C PRO A 106 5.14 -13.65 6.73
N LEU A 107 6.15 -13.65 5.86
CA LEU A 107 7.56 -13.73 6.27
C LEU A 107 8.05 -12.38 6.79
N ALA A 108 8.97 -12.41 7.76
CA ALA A 108 9.70 -11.20 8.11
C ALA A 108 10.61 -10.79 6.94
N VAL A 109 10.82 -9.49 6.77
CA VAL A 109 11.78 -8.96 5.82
C VAL A 109 12.91 -8.31 6.60
N VAL A 110 14.14 -8.67 6.26
CA VAL A 110 15.34 -8.07 6.84
C VAL A 110 16.07 -7.33 5.74
N ASN A 111 16.47 -6.09 6.00
CA ASN A 111 17.24 -5.30 5.04
C ASN A 111 18.70 -5.16 5.51
N PRO A 112 19.64 -5.95 4.96
CA PRO A 112 21.06 -5.87 5.32
C PRO A 112 21.73 -4.55 4.92
N PHE A 113 21.07 -3.73 4.11
CA PHE A 113 21.57 -2.47 3.59
C PHE A 113 20.93 -1.25 4.27
N ALA A 114 20.08 -1.45 5.28
CA ALA A 114 19.31 -0.38 5.90
C ALA A 114 20.18 0.77 6.44
N ASP A 115 21.37 0.44 6.95
CA ASP A 115 22.35 1.39 7.49
C ASP A 115 23.05 2.25 6.42
N GLN A 116 22.98 1.84 5.15
CA GLN A 116 23.55 2.56 4.01
C GLN A 116 22.52 3.42 3.27
N LEU A 117 21.23 3.25 3.58
CA LEU A 117 20.17 4.04 2.95
C LEU A 117 20.17 5.46 3.51
N THR A 118 19.97 6.42 2.62
CA THR A 118 19.81 7.83 2.97
C THR A 118 18.46 8.33 2.47
N PHE A 119 17.92 9.31 3.19
CA PHE A 119 16.67 9.97 2.86
C PHE A 119 16.73 11.42 3.32
N LEU A 120 15.92 12.29 2.73
CA LEU A 120 15.88 13.70 3.14
C LEU A 120 15.53 13.81 4.64
N ASP A 121 16.28 14.60 5.38
CA ASP A 121 16.16 14.76 6.84
C ASP A 121 15.89 16.22 7.26
N ASP A 122 15.61 17.09 6.29
CA ASP A 122 15.45 18.54 6.46
C ASP A 122 14.08 18.97 7.01
N ARG A 123 13.08 18.07 7.05
CA ARG A 123 11.69 18.39 7.44
C ARG A 123 11.05 17.27 8.26
N THR A 124 10.19 17.62 9.22
CA THR A 124 9.48 16.65 10.08
C THR A 124 8.65 15.62 9.27
N ARG A 125 8.10 16.02 8.12
CA ARG A 125 7.33 15.14 7.23
C ARG A 125 8.15 13.96 6.72
N THR A 126 9.45 14.14 6.48
CA THR A 126 10.30 13.10 5.90
C THR A 126 10.47 11.89 6.82
N ARG A 127 10.22 12.04 8.13
CA ARG A 127 10.16 10.91 9.07
C ARG A 127 9.11 9.87 8.66
N ARG A 128 7.93 10.32 8.23
CA ARG A 128 6.86 9.41 7.77
C ARG A 128 7.13 8.90 6.37
N ASP A 129 7.65 9.75 5.49
CA ASP A 129 7.94 9.34 4.12
C ASP A 129 9.13 8.37 4.04
N HIS A 130 10.07 8.44 4.97
CA HIS A 130 11.14 7.45 5.13
C HIS A 130 10.59 6.07 5.50
N GLU A 131 9.69 5.99 6.49
CA GLU A 131 9.03 4.72 6.84
C GLU A 131 8.22 4.13 5.67
N LYS A 132 7.55 4.98 4.88
CA LYS A 132 6.86 4.54 3.65
C LYS A 132 7.86 3.99 2.62
N TYR A 133 9.02 4.63 2.47
CA TYR A 133 10.08 4.19 1.58
C TYR A 133 10.68 2.84 2.01
N LEU A 134 10.97 2.64 3.29
CA LEU A 134 11.41 1.34 3.82
C LEU A 134 10.34 0.26 3.62
N SER A 135 9.08 0.58 3.93
CA SER A 135 7.95 -0.33 3.71
C SER A 135 7.78 -0.73 2.24
N LEU A 136 8.08 0.17 1.30
CA LEU A 136 8.07 -0.11 -0.14
C LEU A 136 9.17 -1.12 -0.51
N ILE A 137 10.38 -0.95 0.01
CA ILE A 137 11.48 -1.91 -0.19
C ILE A 137 11.07 -3.29 0.35
N ASP A 138 10.54 -3.33 1.57
CA ASP A 138 10.12 -4.58 2.21
C ASP A 138 9.00 -5.28 1.43
N THR A 139 8.04 -4.50 0.91
CA THR A 139 6.95 -5.01 0.08
C THR A 139 7.47 -5.65 -1.21
N ILE A 140 8.45 -5.03 -1.87
CA ILE A 140 9.06 -5.57 -3.10
C ILE A 140 9.84 -6.85 -2.78
N ALA A 141 10.60 -6.88 -1.68
CA ALA A 141 11.32 -8.08 -1.26
C ALA A 141 10.36 -9.23 -0.91
N LEU A 142 9.27 -8.95 -0.19
CA LEU A 142 8.24 -9.93 0.18
C LEU A 142 7.46 -10.47 -1.02
N LEU A 143 7.16 -9.60 -2.00
CA LEU A 143 6.52 -10.01 -3.26
C LEU A 143 7.36 -11.08 -3.97
N HIS A 144 8.68 -10.96 -3.86
CA HIS A 144 9.63 -11.87 -4.46
C HIS A 144 10.05 -13.03 -3.55
N GLN A 145 9.35 -13.31 -2.44
CA GLN A 145 9.77 -14.29 -1.43
C GLN A 145 10.02 -15.70 -1.96
N TYR A 146 9.35 -16.09 -3.05
CA TYR A 146 9.50 -17.41 -3.67
C TYR A 146 10.66 -17.50 -4.67
N GLN A 147 11.32 -16.38 -4.98
CA GLN A 147 12.48 -16.33 -5.88
C GLN A 147 13.81 -16.23 -5.11
N ARG A 148 13.80 -16.42 -3.78
CA ARG A 148 14.97 -16.22 -2.92
C ARG A 148 15.02 -17.24 -1.78
N PRO A 149 16.20 -17.46 -1.18
CA PRO A 149 16.33 -18.31 0.00
C PRO A 149 15.56 -17.73 1.18
N ILE A 150 14.75 -18.59 1.82
CA ILE A 150 14.13 -18.28 3.11
C ILE A 150 15.12 -18.69 4.20
N LYS A 151 15.45 -17.74 5.08
CA LYS A 151 16.35 -17.93 6.20
C LYS A 151 15.56 -18.05 7.50
N THR A 152 16.19 -18.57 8.54
CA THR A 152 15.57 -18.75 9.85
C THR A 152 16.48 -18.18 10.92
N LEU A 153 15.90 -17.36 11.80
CA LEU A 153 16.56 -16.82 12.98
C LEU A 153 15.90 -17.43 14.22
N THR A 154 16.70 -17.86 15.19
CA THR A 154 16.21 -18.31 16.50
C THR A 154 16.37 -17.17 17.49
N VAL A 155 15.25 -16.73 18.08
CA VAL A 155 15.21 -15.69 19.12
C VAL A 155 14.56 -16.27 20.35
N GLY A 156 15.38 -16.61 21.36
CA GLY A 156 14.94 -17.42 22.50
C GLY A 156 14.45 -18.80 22.01
N ASP A 157 13.23 -19.16 22.37
CA ASP A 157 12.60 -20.43 21.95
C ASP A 157 11.79 -20.32 20.64
N ARG A 158 11.78 -19.15 19.98
CA ARG A 158 10.98 -18.91 18.77
C ARG A 158 11.86 -18.94 17.52
N GLN A 159 11.38 -19.61 16.47
CA GLN A 159 11.95 -19.53 15.13
C GLN A 159 11.17 -18.52 14.28
N ILE A 160 11.90 -17.60 13.66
CA ILE A 160 11.36 -16.58 12.76
C ILE A 160 11.93 -16.84 11.38
N GLU A 161 11.06 -17.11 10.41
CA GLU A 161 11.42 -17.18 9.01
C GLU A 161 11.45 -15.79 8.38
N TYR A 162 12.49 -15.53 7.60
CA TYR A 162 12.67 -14.23 6.97
C TYR A 162 13.31 -14.34 5.58
N VAL A 163 13.09 -13.31 4.77
CA VAL A 163 13.81 -13.08 3.51
C VAL A 163 14.65 -11.82 3.62
N GLU A 164 15.73 -11.78 2.86
CA GLU A 164 16.59 -10.60 2.79
C GLU A 164 16.26 -9.73 1.58
N VAL A 165 16.29 -8.42 1.80
CA VAL A 165 16.29 -7.41 0.75
C VAL A 165 17.55 -7.56 -0.10
N THR A 166 17.42 -7.34 -1.40
CA THR A 166 18.52 -7.29 -2.36
C THR A 166 18.71 -5.86 -2.88
N PRO A 167 19.89 -5.51 -3.44
CA PRO A 167 20.11 -4.22 -4.07
C PRO A 167 19.10 -3.91 -5.19
N GLN A 168 18.59 -4.94 -5.87
CA GLN A 168 17.59 -4.77 -6.92
C GLN A 168 16.23 -4.29 -6.38
N ASP A 169 15.83 -4.72 -5.19
CA ASP A 169 14.59 -4.26 -4.54
C ASP A 169 14.69 -2.77 -4.20
N ILE A 170 15.86 -2.34 -3.70
CA ILE A 170 16.14 -0.94 -3.39
C ILE A 170 16.12 -0.11 -4.68
N ALA A 171 16.73 -0.60 -5.77
CA ALA A 171 16.70 0.08 -7.06
C ALA A 171 15.26 0.23 -7.60
N GLN A 172 14.43 -0.81 -7.48
CA GLN A 172 13.02 -0.75 -7.87
C GLN A 172 12.23 0.22 -6.98
N ALA A 173 12.45 0.19 -5.67
CA ALA A 173 11.84 1.12 -4.73
C ALA A 173 12.23 2.56 -5.06
N ASN A 174 13.48 2.84 -5.42
CA ASN A 174 13.93 4.18 -5.81
C ASN A 174 13.19 4.69 -7.06
N THR A 175 13.03 3.86 -8.08
CA THR A 175 12.28 4.22 -9.29
C THR A 175 10.82 4.55 -8.95
N LEU A 176 10.15 3.69 -8.17
CA LEU A 176 8.76 3.87 -7.79
C LEU A 176 8.56 5.07 -6.85
N ALA A 177 9.46 5.24 -5.88
CA ALA A 177 9.45 6.36 -4.95
C ALA A 177 9.66 7.70 -5.67
N HIS A 178 10.51 7.74 -6.70
CA HIS A 178 10.67 8.94 -7.52
C HIS A 178 9.37 9.34 -8.22
N GLU A 179 8.63 8.37 -8.77
CA GLU A 179 7.35 8.64 -9.43
C GLU A 179 6.24 9.04 -8.45
N VAL A 180 6.21 8.44 -7.26
CA VAL A 180 5.10 8.60 -6.29
C VAL A 180 5.38 9.67 -5.23
N LEU A 181 6.54 9.60 -4.58
CA LEU A 181 6.94 10.56 -3.54
C LEU A 181 7.55 11.82 -4.13
N GLY A 182 8.32 11.70 -5.23
CA GLY A 182 8.96 12.84 -5.90
C GLY A 182 7.98 13.82 -6.55
N ARG A 183 6.76 13.38 -6.89
CA ARG A 183 5.68 14.24 -7.39
C ARG A 183 4.81 14.85 -6.27
N SER A 184 4.99 14.39 -5.03
CA SER A 184 4.17 14.76 -3.87
C SER A 184 4.93 15.60 -2.82
N LEU A 185 6.22 15.86 -3.05
CA LEU A 185 7.14 16.67 -2.24
C LEU A 185 7.49 17.97 -2.97
#